data_AF-A0A2V6Z3N9-F1
#
_entry.id   AF-A0A2V6Z3N9-F1
#
_cell.length_a   1.000
_cell.length_b   1.000
_cell.length_c   1.000
_cell.angle_alpha   90.00
_cell.angle_beta   90.00
_cell.angle_gamma   90.00
#
_symmetry.space_group_name_H-M   'P 1'
#
loop_
_entity.id
_entity.type
_entity.pdbx_description
1 polymer ?
#
loop_
_entity_poly.entity_id
_entity_poly.type
_entity_poly.pdbx_seq_one_letter_code
_entity_poly.pdbx_strand_id
1 'polypeptide(L)' 'AFELVEDGHITESDFQDFVFGNAVRLWGTQNPRFFEGTAVAKEAAALLKRSAPTLRAAPK' A
#
# COMPACT_ATOMS: atom_id res chain seq x y z
N ALA A 1 14.15 3.96 -11.03
CA ALA A 1 12.75 3.54 -10.84
C ALA A 1 11.78 4.71 -11.00
N PHE A 2 12.07 5.89 -10.47
CA PHE A 2 11.23 7.08 -10.69
C PHE A 2 11.19 7.55 -12.15
N GLU A 3 12.21 7.22 -12.95
CA GLU A 3 12.23 7.45 -14.42
C GLU A 3 10.96 6.93 -15.12
N LEU A 4 10.36 5.82 -14.66
CA LEU A 4 9.10 5.32 -15.22
C LEU A 4 7.92 6.30 -15.04
N VAL A 5 7.98 7.16 -14.02
CA VAL A 5 7.04 8.26 -13.81
C VAL A 5 7.38 9.43 -14.73
N GLU A 6 8.66 9.80 -14.81
CA GLU A 6 9.14 10.93 -15.62
C GLU A 6 8.88 10.71 -17.12
N ASP A 7 9.09 9.47 -17.58
CA ASP A 7 8.82 9.04 -18.96
C ASP A 7 7.31 8.78 -19.21
N GLY A 8 6.47 8.95 -18.17
CA GLY A 8 5.01 8.82 -18.28
C GLY A 8 4.50 7.39 -18.46
N HIS A 9 5.31 6.38 -18.13
CA HIS A 9 4.93 4.97 -18.22
C HIS A 9 4.02 4.50 -17.07
N ILE A 10 4.16 5.11 -15.90
CA ILE A 10 3.32 4.87 -14.72
C ILE A 10 2.97 6.19 -14.05
N THR A 11 1.88 6.24 -13.29
CA THR A 11 1.55 7.42 -12.49
C THR A 11 2.39 7.46 -11.20
N GLU A 12 2.47 8.63 -10.55
CA GLU A 12 3.05 8.75 -9.20
C GLU A 12 2.37 7.82 -8.18
N SER A 13 1.05 7.60 -8.33
CA SER A 13 0.29 6.68 -7.48
C SER A 13 0.71 5.24 -7.69
N ASP A 14 0.85 4.81 -8.95
CA ASP A 14 1.34 3.47 -9.27
C ASP A 14 2.75 3.25 -8.73
N PHE A 15 3.61 4.27 -8.83
CA PHE A 15 4.95 4.24 -8.26
C PHE A 15 4.92 4.10 -6.73
N GLN A 16 4.08 4.87 -6.04
CA GLN A 16 3.91 4.78 -4.58
C GLN A 16 3.47 3.37 -4.15
N ASP A 17 2.56 2.76 -4.90
CA ASP A 17 2.12 1.39 -4.65
C ASP A 17 3.24 0.38 -4.95
N PHE A 18 3.99 0.56 -6.02
CA PHE A 18 5.12 -0.30 -6.38
C PHE A 18 6.22 -0.31 -5.31
N VAL A 19 6.64 0.87 -4.83
CA VAL A 19 7.75 0.99 -3.86
C VAL A 19 7.34 0.73 -2.41
N PHE A 20 6.06 0.88 -2.07
CA PHE A 20 5.60 0.79 -0.68
C PHE A 20 4.25 0.11 -0.52
N GLY A 21 3.20 0.62 -1.18
CA GLY A 21 1.82 0.24 -0.90
C GLY A 21 1.55 -1.26 -1.05
N ASN A 22 2.06 -1.87 -2.12
CA ASN A 22 1.87 -3.30 -2.40
C ASN A 22 2.59 -4.19 -1.39
N ALA A 23 3.81 -3.85 -0.99
CA ALA A 23 4.52 -4.57 0.06
C ALA A 23 3.78 -4.51 1.40
N VAL A 24 3.27 -3.32 1.77
CA VAL A 24 2.49 -3.14 2.99
C VAL A 24 1.21 -3.97 2.96
N ARG A 25 0.46 -3.93 1.86
CA ARG A 25 -0.77 -4.73 1.72
C ARG A 25 -0.47 -6.22 1.78
N LEU A 26 0.56 -6.70 1.07
CA LEU A 26 0.91 -8.11 0.99
C LEU A 26 1.24 -8.69 2.38
N TRP A 27 2.17 -8.06 3.11
CA TRP A 27 2.62 -8.59 4.39
C TRP A 27 1.72 -8.17 5.56
N GLY A 28 1.22 -6.94 5.52
CA GLY A 28 0.44 -6.33 6.59
C GLY A 28 -1.00 -6.82 6.68
N THR A 29 -1.61 -7.27 5.58
CA THR A 29 -2.97 -7.85 5.64
C THR A 29 -2.97 -9.16 6.42
N GLN A 30 -1.95 -10.00 6.22
CA GLN A 30 -1.85 -11.28 6.91
C GLN A 30 -1.30 -11.14 8.33
N ASN A 31 -0.41 -10.16 8.56
CA ASN A 31 0.15 -9.83 9.87
C ASN A 31 0.16 -8.30 10.08
N PRO A 32 -0.85 -7.73 10.75
CA PRO A 32 -0.93 -6.28 10.97
C PRO A 32 0.25 -5.67 11.75
N ARG A 33 1.02 -6.50 12.45
CA ARG A 33 2.21 -6.07 13.22
C ARG A 33 3.53 -6.27 12.49
N PHE A 34 3.49 -6.71 11.23
CA PHE A 34 4.69 -7.05 10.46
C PHE A 34 5.75 -5.93 10.42
N PHE A 35 5.31 -4.67 10.39
CA PHE A 35 6.20 -3.51 10.29
C PHE A 35 6.55 -2.86 11.64
N GLU A 36 6.12 -3.42 12.77
CA GLU A 36 6.47 -2.87 14.09
C GLU A 36 7.99 -2.84 14.31
N GLY A 37 8.48 -1.78 14.96
CA GLY A 37 9.92 -1.56 15.18
C GLY A 37 10.69 -1.06 13.94
N THR A 38 10.04 -0.94 12.78
CA THR A 38 10.66 -0.33 11.59
C THR A 38 10.41 1.18 11.55
N ALA A 39 11.23 1.90 10.76
CA ALA A 39 11.05 3.34 10.54
C ALA A 39 9.71 3.71 9.88
N VAL A 40 9.07 2.77 9.19
CA VAL A 40 7.83 2.98 8.41
C VAL A 40 6.58 2.43 9.10
N ALA A 41 6.69 2.03 10.37
CA ALA A 41 5.61 1.37 11.11
C ALA A 41 4.31 2.19 11.11
N LYS A 42 4.42 3.52 11.28
CA LYS A 42 3.28 4.44 11.35
C LYS A 42 2.58 4.55 10.00
N GLU A 43 3.34 4.70 8.92
CA GLU A 43 2.86 4.86 7.54
C GLU A 43 2.19 3.58 7.05
N ALA A 44 2.79 2.42 7.35
CA ALA A 44 2.25 1.12 7.02
C ALA A 44 0.89 0.90 7.72
N ALA A 45 0.82 1.18 9.02
CA ALA A 45 -0.43 1.08 9.78
C ALA A 45 -1.52 2.03 9.23
N ALA A 46 -1.15 3.25 8.84
CA ALA A 46 -2.09 4.19 8.24
C ALA A 46 -2.61 3.72 6.87
N LEU A 47 -1.74 3.12 6.05
CA LEU A 47 -2.13 2.57 4.75
C LEU A 47 -3.09 1.38 4.89
N LEU A 48 -2.84 0.47 5.83
CA LEU A 48 -3.72 -0.67 6.10
C LEU A 48 -5.10 -0.21 6.61
N LYS A 49 -5.16 0.83 7.45
CA LYS A 49 -6.43 1.43 7.90
C LYS A 49 -7.25 2.00 6.75
N ARG A 50 -6.60 2.67 5.78
CA ARG A 50 -7.25 3.20 4.58
C ARG A 50 -7.66 2.10 3.59
N SER A 51 -6.90 1.01 3.54
CA SER A 51 -7.12 -0.12 2.62
C SER A 51 -8.09 -1.17 3.17
N ALA A 52 -8.55 -1.03 4.42
CA ALA A 52 -9.59 -1.89 4.97
C ALA A 52 -10.80 -1.87 4.02
N PRO A 53 -11.35 -3.03 3.63
CA PRO A 53 -12.43 -3.06 2.67
C PRO A 53 -13.59 -2.24 3.24
N THR A 54 -13.97 -1.16 2.56
CA THR A 54 -15.40 -0.85 2.51
C THR A 54 -16.00 -2.08 1.87
N LEU A 55 -16.70 -2.92 2.64
CA LEU A 55 -17.44 -4.07 2.12
C LEU A 55 -18.21 -3.56 0.89
N ARG A 56 -17.71 -3.83 -0.32
CA ARG A 56 -18.47 -3.59 -1.54
C ARG A 56 -19.62 -4.55 -1.42
N ALA A 57 -20.78 -4.04 -1.03
CA ALA A 57 -22.03 -4.79 -1.05
C ALA A 57 -22.17 -5.37 -2.47
N ALA A 58 -21.95 -6.68 -2.59
CA ALA A 58 -22.31 -7.40 -3.79
C ALA A 58 -23.85 -7.38 -3.89
N PRO A 59 -24.45 -6.95 -5.00
CA PRO A 59 -25.88 -7.11 -5.19
C PRO A 59 -26.18 -8.61 -5.28
N LYS A 60 -27.31 -9.00 -4.67
CA LYS A 60 -27.83 -10.37 -4.65
C LYS A 60 -28.23 -10.84 -6.04
#